data_AF-A0A812U1E8-F1
#
_entry.id   AF-A0A812U1E8-F1
#
_cell.length_a   1.000
_cell.length_b   1.000
_cell.length_c   1.000
_cell.angle_alpha   90.00
_cell.angle_beta   90.00
_cell.angle_gamma   90.00
#
_symmetry.space_group_name_H-M   'P 1'
#
loop_
_entity.id
_entity.type
_entity.pdbx_description
1 polymer ?
#
loop_
_entity_poly.entity_id
_entity_poly.type
_entity_poly.pdbx_seq_one_letter_code
_entity_poly.pdbx_strand_id
1 'polypeptide(L)'
;QKMRDANFTVASIHGDMPQKERDAIMQQFRSGTSRVLISTDLWGRGLDVQQVSLVICYDLPNNRELYIHRIGRSGRFGRKGVAINFAPA
;
A
#
# COMPACT_ATOMS: atom_id res chain seq x y z
N GLN A 1 7.97 7.99 10.78
CA GLN A 1 7.93 8.49 12.17
C GLN A 1 6.59 9.15 12.51
N LYS A 2 6.22 10.27 11.88
CA LYS A 2 4.97 11.01 12.16
C LYS A 2 3.70 10.18 12.41
N MET A 3 3.39 9.18 11.58
CA MET A 3 2.20 8.35 11.79
C MET A 3 2.29 7.44 13.03
N ARG A 4 3.48 6.96 13.39
CA ARG A 4 3.67 6.20 14.62
C ARG A 4 3.54 7.10 15.85
N ASP A 5 4.06 8.32 15.77
CA ASP A 5 3.94 9.33 16.83
C ASP A 5 2.47 9.74 17.04
N ALA A 6 1.65 9.66 15.99
CA ALA A 6 0.19 9.82 16.04
C ALA A 6 -0.57 8.54 16.47
N ASN A 7 0.12 7.55 17.06
CA ASN A 7 -0.43 6.30 17.58
C ASN A 7 -1.08 5.37 16.53
N PHE A 8 -0.66 5.42 15.27
CA PHE A 8 -1.05 4.42 14.27
C PHE A 8 -0.09 3.23 14.24
N THR A 9 -0.62 2.02 14.01
CA THR A 9 0.20 0.83 13.72
C THR A 9 0.58 0.81 12.23
N VAL A 10 1.86 1.07 11.96
CA VAL A 10 2.36 1.33 10.61
C VAL A 10 3.51 0.40 10.23
N ALA A 11 3.29 -0.34 9.15
CA ALA A 11 4.28 -1.06 8.39
C ALA A 11 4.76 -0.23 7.18
N SER A 12 6.00 -0.47 6.73
CA SER A 12 6.55 0.21 5.55
C SER A 12 7.38 -0.75 4.70
N ILE A 13 7.24 -0.70 3.38
CA ILE A 13 8.03 -1.51 2.43
C ILE A 13 8.58 -0.60 1.32
N HIS A 14 9.80 -0.86 0.84
CA HIS A 14 10.37 -0.21 -0.34
C HIS A 14 11.14 -1.19 -1.25
N GLY A 15 11.50 -0.72 -2.44
CA GLY A 15 12.15 -1.52 -3.49
C GLY A 15 13.43 -2.22 -3.05
N ASP A 16 14.28 -1.52 -2.29
CA ASP A 16 15.59 -2.02 -1.85
C ASP A 16 15.54 -3.00 -0.67
N MET A 17 14.35 -3.33 -0.14
CA MET A 17 14.23 -4.30 0.94
C MET A 17 14.41 -5.74 0.44
N PRO A 18 15.13 -6.60 1.17
CA PRO A 18 15.19 -8.04 0.89
C PRO A 18 13.81 -8.69 0.88
N GLN A 19 13.56 -9.62 -0.05
CA GLN A 19 12.25 -10.28 -0.20
C GLN A 19 11.73 -10.88 1.11
N LYS A 20 12.60 -11.55 1.88
CA LYS A 20 12.26 -12.16 3.18
C LYS A 20 11.70 -11.14 4.18
N GLU A 21 12.24 -9.94 4.18
CA GLU A 21 11.77 -8.86 5.05
C GLU A 21 10.41 -8.33 4.56
N ARG A 22 10.25 -8.15 3.25
CA ARG A 22 8.97 -7.77 2.64
C ARG A 22 7.86 -8.77 3.00
N ASP A 23 8.17 -10.07 2.93
CA ASP A 23 7.22 -11.15 3.25
C ASP A 23 6.79 -11.11 4.72
N ALA A 24 7.74 -10.89 5.64
CA ALA A 24 7.45 -10.79 7.07
C ALA A 24 6.56 -9.57 7.40
N ILE A 25 6.87 -8.41 6.82
CA ILE A 25 6.07 -7.19 6.97
C ILE A 25 4.67 -7.39 6.38
N MET A 26 4.60 -8.06 5.23
CA MET A 26 3.34 -8.39 4.58
C MET A 26 2.47 -9.35 5.39
N GLN A 27 3.08 -10.31 6.06
CA GLN A 27 2.38 -11.20 6.97
C GLN A 27 1.77 -10.41 8.15
N GLN A 28 2.52 -9.46 8.73
CA GLN A 28 2.03 -8.59 9.81
C GLN A 28 0.89 -7.66 9.36
N PHE A 29 0.95 -7.18 8.12
CA PHE A 29 -0.12 -6.36 7.58
C PHE A 29 -1.39 -7.18 7.32
N ARG A 30 -1.26 -8.38 6.73
CA ARG A 30 -2.38 -9.30 6.47
C ARG A 30 -3.02 -9.86 7.75
N SER A 31 -2.22 -10.13 8.79
CA SER A 31 -2.74 -10.54 10.10
C SER A 31 -3.49 -9.41 10.81
N GLY A 32 -3.24 -8.17 10.40
CA GLY A 32 -3.83 -6.98 10.97
C GLY A 32 -3.09 -6.36 12.14
N THR A 33 -1.90 -6.88 12.46
CA THR A 33 -0.98 -6.27 13.44
C THR A 33 -0.66 -4.83 13.07
N SER A 34 -0.45 -4.57 11.77
CA SER A 34 -0.40 -3.20 11.23
C SER A 34 -1.71 -2.89 10.50
N ARG A 35 -2.26 -1.70 10.74
CA ARG A 35 -3.48 -1.20 10.06
C ARG A 35 -3.14 -0.33 8.85
N VAL A 36 -1.94 0.23 8.81
CA VAL A 36 -1.43 1.05 7.71
C VAL A 36 -0.19 0.39 7.11
N LEU A 37 -0.14 0.31 5.79
CA LEU A 37 1.06 -0.06 5.03
C LEU A 37 1.45 1.11 4.13
N ILE A 38 2.65 1.63 4.33
CA ILE A 38 3.26 2.65 3.46
C ILE A 38 4.19 1.93 2.49
N SER A 39 4.13 2.28 1.21
CA SER A 39 4.98 1.66 0.20
C SER A 39 5.39 2.64 -0.88
N THR A 40 6.63 2.52 -1.37
CA THR A 40 7.04 3.08 -2.66
C THR A 40 6.75 2.09 -3.79
N ASP A 41 6.94 2.51 -5.04
CA ASP A 41 6.66 1.68 -6.21
C ASP A 41 7.46 0.38 -6.20
N LEU A 42 6.75 -0.71 -5.89
CA LEU A 42 7.25 -2.06 -6.04
C LEU A 42 6.81 -2.54 -7.41
N TRP A 43 7.61 -2.22 -8.42
CA TRP A 43 7.45 -2.78 -9.75
C TRP A 43 7.49 -4.32 -9.67
N GLY A 44 6.49 -4.96 -10.27
CA GLY A 44 6.53 -6.38 -10.61
C GLY A 44 6.36 -7.37 -9.44
N ARG A 45 5.16 -7.91 -9.28
CA ARG A 45 4.91 -9.25 -8.69
C ARG A 45 5.48 -9.49 -7.28
N GLY A 46 5.16 -8.63 -6.30
CA GLY A 46 5.57 -8.88 -4.91
C GLY A 46 4.51 -8.56 -3.86
N LEU A 47 3.85 -7.41 -3.97
CA LEU A 47 2.78 -7.04 -3.05
C LEU A 47 1.42 -7.50 -3.58
N ASP A 48 1.10 -8.78 -3.39
CA ASP A 48 -0.28 -9.24 -3.54
C ASP A 48 -1.10 -8.86 -2.31
N VAL A 49 -1.32 -7.56 -2.13
CA VAL A 49 -2.28 -7.02 -1.16
C VAL A 49 -3.62 -6.94 -1.88
N GLN A 50 -4.39 -8.01 -1.81
CA GLN A 50 -5.79 -7.99 -2.22
C GLN A 50 -6.62 -7.74 -0.96
N GLN A 51 -7.67 -6.92 -1.06
CA GLN A 51 -8.65 -6.61 0.00
C GLN A 51 -8.34 -5.43 0.95
N VAL A 52 -7.66 -4.37 0.48
CA VAL A 52 -7.70 -3.10 1.23
C VAL A 52 -8.99 -2.33 0.93
N SER A 53 -9.55 -1.67 1.96
CA SER A 53 -10.73 -0.81 1.81
C SER A 53 -10.36 0.56 1.23
N LEU A 54 -9.14 1.03 1.49
CA LEU A 54 -8.66 2.36 1.11
C LEU A 54 -7.24 2.26 0.56
N VAL A 55 -7.01 2.92 -0.58
CA VAL A 55 -5.69 3.20 -1.14
C VAL A 55 -5.51 4.72 -1.18
N ILE A 56 -4.38 5.21 -0.70
CA ILE A 56 -4.02 6.63 -0.78
C ILE A 56 -2.78 6.74 -1.66
N CYS A 57 -2.91 7.40 -2.81
CA CYS A 57 -1.76 7.79 -3.62
C CYS A 57 -1.29 9.16 -3.14
N TYR A 58 -0.29 9.14 -2.24
CA TYR A 58 0.30 10.35 -1.70
C TYR A 58 1.04 11.14 -2.80
N ASP A 59 1.82 10.44 -3.61
CA ASP A 59 2.41 10.98 -4.84
C ASP A 59 1.72 10.36 -6.05
N LEU A 60 1.31 11.21 -7.00
CA LEU A 60 0.69 10.76 -8.25
C LEU A 60 1.69 9.91 -9.05
N PRO A 61 1.27 8.73 -9.57
CA PRO A 61 2.11 7.91 -10.42
C PRO A 61 2.52 8.63 -11.71
N ASN A 62 3.74 8.34 -12.18
CA ASN A 62 4.28 8.94 -13.41
C ASN A 62 3.64 8.37 -14.70
N ASN A 63 2.87 7.28 -14.59
CA ASN A 63 2.15 6.71 -15.73
C ASN A 63 0.82 6.05 -15.30
N ARG A 64 -0.04 5.85 -16.29
CA ARG A 64 -1.39 5.31 -16.13
C ARG A 64 -1.40 3.84 -15.70
N GLU A 65 -0.51 3.00 -16.25
CA GLU A 65 -0.49 1.57 -15.89
C GLU A 65 -0.20 1.40 -14.39
N LEU A 66 0.79 2.12 -13.88
CA LEU A 66 1.18 2.12 -12.47
C LEU A 66 0.04 2.61 -11.59
N TYR A 67 -0.67 3.67 -12.01
CA TYR A 67 -1.86 4.14 -11.30
C TYR A 67 -2.93 3.05 -11.18
N ILE A 68 -3.29 2.41 -12.29
CA ILE A 68 -4.27 1.32 -12.31
C ILE A 68 -3.82 0.17 -11.39
N HIS A 69 -2.52 -0.17 -11.40
CA HIS A 69 -1.96 -1.19 -10.53
C HIS A 69 -2.04 -0.83 -9.03
N ARG A 70 -1.83 0.43 -8.66
CA ARG A 70 -1.93 0.90 -7.27
C ARG A 70 -3.38 0.87 -6.78
N ILE A 71 -4.31 1.49 -7.52
CA ILE A 71 -5.72 1.58 -7.08
C ILE A 71 -6.43 0.22 -7.12
N GLY A 72 -5.99 -0.69 -7.99
CA GLY A 72 -6.52 -2.05 -8.14
C GLY A 72 -6.31 -2.97 -6.93
N ARG A 73 -5.64 -2.48 -5.87
CA ARG A 73 -5.53 -3.13 -4.55
C ARG A 73 -6.81 -2.98 -3.72
N SER A 74 -7.60 -1.95 -4.01
CA SER A 74 -8.92 -1.73 -3.43
C SER A 74 -10.04 -2.33 -4.28
N GLY A 75 -11.19 -2.61 -3.67
CA GLY A 75 -12.44 -2.80 -4.41
C GLY A 75 -12.57 -4.06 -5.27
N ARG A 76 -11.95 -5.18 -4.86
CA ARG A 76 -12.05 -6.48 -5.57
C ARG A 76 -13.17 -7.37 -5.00
N PHE A 77 -13.68 -8.28 -5.84
CA PHE A 77 -14.69 -9.30 -5.49
C PHE A 77 -16.03 -8.73 -4.97
N GLY A 78 -16.57 -7.70 -5.65
CA GLY A 78 -17.85 -7.09 -5.30
C GLY A 78 -17.83 -6.20 -4.05
N ARG A 79 -16.66 -6.03 -3.42
CA ARG A 79 -16.48 -5.10 -2.30
C ARG A 79 -16.22 -3.69 -2.84
N LYS A 80 -16.79 -2.68 -2.18
CA LYS A 80 -16.44 -1.28 -2.46
C LYS A 80 -15.05 -0.98 -1.94
N GLY A 81 -14.26 -0.26 -2.73
CA GLY A 81 -12.94 0.26 -2.36
C GLY A 81 -12.87 1.75 -2.69
N VAL A 82 -12.06 2.48 -1.93
CA VAL A 82 -11.83 3.91 -2.14
C VAL A 82 -10.37 4.12 -2.52
N ALA A 83 -10.14 4.94 -3.54
CA ALA A 83 -8.82 5.46 -3.87
C ALA A 83 -8.84 6.99 -3.72
N ILE A 84 -7.94 7.53 -2.91
CA ILE A 84 -7.75 8.98 -2.71
C ILE A 84 -6.40 9.35 -3.32
N ASN A 85 -6.39 10.39 -4.15
CA ASN A 85 -5.18 10.93 -4.75
C ASN A 85 -4.92 12.32 -4.21
N PHE A 86 -3.67 12.58 -3.82
CA PHE A 86 -3.23 13.93 -3.55
C PHE A 86 -2.66 14.51 -4.85
N ALA A 87 -3.38 15.48 -5.41
CA ALA A 87 -2.91 16.24 -6.54
C ALA A 87 -2.15 17.47 -6.01
N PRO A 88 -0.97 17.80 -6.55
CA PRO A 88 -0.38 19.11 -6.35
C PRO A 88 -1.39 20.19 -6.77
N ALA A 89 -1.43 21.29 -6.01
CA ALA A 89 -2.21 22.47 -6.37
C ALA A 89 -1.59 23.18 -7.59
#